data_AF-A0A7K2MDV8-F1
#
_entry.id   AF-A0A7K2MDV8-F1
#
_cell.length_a   1.000
_cell.length_b   1.000
_cell.length_c   1.000
_cell.angle_alpha   90.00
_cell.angle_beta   90.00
_cell.angle_gamma   90.00
#
_symmetry.space_group_name_H-M   'P 1'
#
loop_
_entity.id
_entity.type
_entity.pdbx_description
1 polymer ?
#
loop_
_entity_poly.entity_id
_entity_poly.type
_entity_poly.pdbx_seq_one_letter_code
_entity_poly.pdbx_strand_id
1 'polypeptide(L)'
;VGAVSQDPAHGTLVAELLFDRPLARGETVIVEYLLEHAVTRPAAHQAGLYLQVPVRECVIEVRFDPAAPPPTSCYAFHIPHASPAEGRERALRLDASLRTHTVGLDLTPSRFGIRWSWDGS
;
A
#
# COMPACT_ATOMS: atom_id res chain seq x y z
N VAL A 1 4.56 9.97 -17.47
CA VAL A 1 5.33 10.21 -16.22
C VAL A 1 5.97 11.58 -16.32
N GLY A 2 5.85 12.39 -15.27
CA GLY A 2 6.42 13.74 -15.18
C GLY A 2 7.82 13.70 -14.54
N ALA A 3 8.06 14.56 -13.54
CA ALA A 3 9.32 14.57 -12.81
C ALA A 3 9.49 13.30 -11.97
N VAL A 4 10.74 12.84 -11.86
CA VAL A 4 11.16 11.78 -10.94
C VAL A 4 12.29 12.32 -10.08
N SER A 5 12.17 12.16 -8.77
CA SER A 5 13.18 12.51 -7.79
C SER A 5 13.49 11.31 -6.90
N GLN A 6 14.76 11.09 -6.60
CA GLN A 6 15.23 9.99 -5.79
C GLN A 6 16.11 10.51 -4.66
N ASP A 7 15.94 9.92 -3.49
CA ASP A 7 16.83 10.08 -2.35
C ASP A 7 17.33 8.69 -1.94
N PRO A 8 18.46 8.24 -2.51
CA PRO A 8 19.00 6.90 -2.25
C PRO A 8 19.39 6.69 -0.78
N ALA A 9 19.82 7.75 -0.09
CA ALA A 9 20.25 7.69 1.30
C ALA A 9 19.10 7.28 2.23
N HIS A 10 17.89 7.77 1.94
CA HIS A 10 16.67 7.41 2.69
C HIS A 10 15.82 6.35 1.99
N GLY A 11 16.21 5.93 0.79
CA GLY A 11 15.49 4.94 -0.02
C GLY A 11 14.15 5.43 -0.54
N THR A 12 14.01 6.74 -0.75
CA THR A 12 12.77 7.38 -1.20
C THR A 12 12.79 7.60 -2.70
N LEU A 13 11.67 7.34 -3.36
CA LEU A 13 11.41 7.70 -4.75
C LEU A 13 10.09 8.46 -4.82
N VAL A 14 10.11 9.57 -5.55
CA VAL A 14 8.92 10.36 -5.89
C VAL A 14 8.80 10.39 -7.40
N ALA A 15 7.65 10.02 -7.93
CA ALA A 15 7.36 10.08 -9.36
C ALA A 15 6.01 10.75 -9.59
N GLU A 16 5.98 11.70 -10.54
CA GLU A 16 4.75 12.33 -10.97
C GLU A 16 4.05 11.49 -12.04
N LEU A 17 2.78 11.20 -11.80
CA LEU A 17 1.90 10.56 -12.77
C LEU A 17 1.04 11.64 -13.43
N LEU A 18 1.49 12.09 -14.60
CA LEU A 18 0.77 13.07 -15.41
C LEU A 18 -0.28 12.36 -16.26
N PHE A 19 -1.49 12.92 -16.29
CA PHE A 19 -2.53 12.52 -17.24
C PHE A 19 -2.37 13.31 -18.54
N ASP A 20 -2.68 12.69 -19.68
CA ASP A 20 -2.60 13.34 -21.00
C ASP A 20 -3.53 14.56 -21.12
N ARG A 21 -4.56 14.61 -20.28
CA ARG A 21 -5.53 15.69 -20.18
C ARG A 21 -6.12 15.75 -18.77
N PRO A 22 -6.63 16.91 -18.33
CA PRO A 22 -7.45 16.98 -17.12
C PRO A 22 -8.63 16.00 -17.20
N LEU A 23 -8.92 15.30 -16.10
CA LEU A 23 -10.09 14.46 -15.99
C LEU A 23 -11.32 15.33 -15.75
N ALA A 24 -12.29 15.25 -16.65
CA ALA A 24 -13.60 15.83 -16.45
C ALA A 24 -14.41 15.01 -15.44
N ARG A 25 -15.49 15.59 -14.92
CA ARG A 25 -16.37 14.91 -13.97
C ARG A 25 -16.94 13.63 -14.58
N GLY A 26 -16.73 12.50 -13.89
CA GLY A 26 -17.24 11.20 -14.31
C GLY A 26 -16.29 10.43 -15.24
N GLU A 27 -15.18 11.03 -15.65
CA GLU A 27 -14.14 10.32 -16.39
C GLU A 27 -13.21 9.54 -15.45
N THR A 28 -12.66 8.46 -15.98
CA THR A 28 -11.72 7.59 -15.27
C THR A 28 -10.43 7.44 -16.07
N VAL A 29 -9.35 7.17 -15.36
CA VAL A 29 -8.07 6.74 -15.92
C VAL A 29 -7.58 5.55 -15.10
N ILE A 30 -6.94 4.61 -15.78
CA ILE A 30 -6.24 3.51 -15.11
C ILE A 30 -4.76 3.85 -15.13
N VAL A 31 -4.11 3.75 -13.98
CA VAL A 31 -2.67 3.89 -13.84
C VAL A 31 -2.12 2.57 -13.34
N GLU A 32 -1.21 1.99 -14.10
CA GLU A 32 -0.42 0.83 -13.70
C GLU A 32 1.03 1.27 -13.54
N TYR A 33 1.67 0.86 -12.46
CA TYR A 33 3.09 1.12 -12.23
C TYR A 33 3.73 -0.05 -11.49
N LEU A 34 5.02 -0.25 -11.77
CA LEU A 34 5.86 -1.23 -11.10
C LEU A 34 6.96 -0.47 -10.34
N LEU A 35 7.14 -0.82 -9.06
CA LEU A 35 8.26 -0.35 -8.26
C LEU A 35 9.21 -1.51 -8.01
N GLU A 36 10.45 -1.38 -8.48
CA GLU A 36 11.51 -2.35 -8.25
C GLU A 36 12.55 -1.77 -7.28
N HIS A 37 12.94 -2.54 -6.28
CA HIS A 37 14.01 -2.16 -5.37
C HIS A 37 15.37 -2.48 -6.00
N ALA A 38 16.14 -1.44 -6.34
CA ALA A 38 17.44 -1.60 -7.00
C ALA A 38 18.54 -2.24 -6.11
N VAL A 39 18.34 -2.25 -4.79
CA VAL A 39 19.27 -2.83 -3.80
C VAL A 39 18.48 -3.59 -2.74
N THR A 40 19.11 -4.58 -2.11
CA THR A 40 18.53 -5.29 -0.97
C THR A 40 18.16 -4.29 0.13
N ARG A 41 16.86 -4.18 0.43
CA ARG A 41 16.32 -3.36 1.51
C ARG A 41 16.08 -4.24 2.75
N PRO A 42 15.97 -3.63 3.95
CA PRO A 42 15.41 -4.33 5.09
C PRO A 42 14.06 -4.97 4.73
N ALA A 43 13.71 -6.07 5.42
CA ALA A 43 12.43 -6.71 5.21
C ALA A 43 11.30 -5.69 5.42
N ALA A 44 10.38 -5.61 4.47
CA ALA A 44 9.18 -4.80 4.66
C ALA A 44 8.32 -5.42 5.76
N HIS A 45 7.61 -4.58 6.49
CA HIS A 45 6.63 -4.97 7.52
C HIS A 45 5.23 -4.43 7.23
N GLN A 46 5.09 -3.65 6.17
CA GLN A 46 3.81 -3.08 5.75
C GLN A 46 3.84 -2.71 4.27
N ALA A 47 2.67 -2.73 3.66
CA ALA A 47 2.37 -2.17 2.35
C ALA A 47 1.05 -1.40 2.45
N GLY A 48 1.02 -0.17 1.95
CA GLY A 48 -0.12 0.71 2.17
C GLY A 48 -0.05 2.01 1.40
N LEU A 49 -1.13 2.77 1.48
CA LEU A 49 -1.27 4.09 0.90
C LEU A 49 -1.49 5.13 2.01
N TYR A 50 -0.93 6.31 1.80
CA TYR A 50 -1.23 7.53 2.54
C TYR A 50 -2.18 8.36 1.68
N LEU A 51 -3.48 8.24 1.92
CA LEU A 51 -4.54 8.80 1.08
C LEU A 51 -4.82 10.24 1.50
N GLN A 52 -4.47 11.19 0.63
CA GLN A 52 -4.73 12.63 0.87
C GLN A 52 -6.11 13.10 0.46
N VAL A 53 -6.81 12.30 -0.35
CA VAL A 53 -8.15 12.59 -0.86
C VAL A 53 -9.05 11.38 -0.60
N PRO A 54 -10.38 11.56 -0.56
CA PRO A 54 -11.30 10.44 -0.48
C PRO A 54 -11.10 9.46 -1.64
N VAL A 55 -11.13 8.16 -1.33
CA VAL A 55 -11.02 7.07 -2.30
C VAL A 55 -12.24 6.18 -2.20
N ARG A 56 -12.98 6.04 -3.29
CA ARG A 56 -14.21 5.25 -3.35
C ARG A 56 -13.94 3.76 -3.11
N GLU A 57 -12.88 3.24 -3.69
CA GLU A 57 -12.49 1.84 -3.56
C GLU A 57 -10.97 1.70 -3.67
N CYS A 58 -10.37 0.92 -2.78
CA CYS A 58 -8.95 0.59 -2.78
C CYS A 58 -8.76 -0.87 -2.40
N VAL A 59 -8.03 -1.61 -3.23
CA VAL A 59 -7.62 -3.00 -2.94
C VAL A 59 -6.11 -3.03 -2.79
N ILE A 60 -5.64 -3.66 -1.73
CA ILE A 60 -4.22 -3.96 -1.54
C ILE A 60 -4.11 -5.46 -1.39
N GLU A 61 -3.40 -6.11 -2.31
CA GLU A 61 -2.98 -7.51 -2.22
C GLU A 61 -1.49 -7.56 -1.93
N VAL A 62 -1.10 -8.43 -1.00
CA VAL A 62 0.30 -8.77 -0.73
C VAL A 62 0.48 -10.24 -0.99
N ARG A 63 1.51 -10.57 -1.77
CA ARG A 63 1.98 -11.95 -1.99
C ARG A 63 3.37 -12.09 -1.40
N PHE A 64 3.51 -13.04 -0.48
CA PHE A 64 4.79 -13.39 0.10
C PHE A 64 5.56 -14.37 -0.79
N ASP A 65 6.89 -14.28 -0.81
CA ASP A 65 7.74 -15.21 -1.55
C ASP A 65 7.65 -16.61 -0.93
N PRO A 66 7.22 -17.65 -1.67
CA PRO A 66 7.14 -19.01 -1.15
C PRO A 66 8.50 -19.64 -0.79
N ALA A 67 9.61 -19.04 -1.23
CA ALA A 67 10.94 -19.46 -0.82
C ALA A 67 11.39 -18.84 0.52
N ALA A 68 10.63 -17.89 1.08
CA ALA A 68 10.91 -17.25 2.37
C ALA A 68 10.00 -17.79 3.48
N PRO A 69 10.42 -17.68 4.77
CA PRO A 69 9.52 -17.98 5.89
C PRO A 69 8.24 -17.14 5.83
N PRO A 70 7.06 -17.74 6.05
CA PRO A 70 5.81 -16.99 6.05
C PRO A 70 5.76 -16.01 7.23
N PRO A 71 5.01 -14.90 7.12
CA PRO A 71 4.81 -13.99 8.24
C PRO A 71 4.06 -14.68 9.39
N THR A 72 4.38 -14.29 10.62
CA THR A 72 3.77 -14.83 11.85
C THR A 72 2.38 -14.27 12.09
N SER A 73 2.13 -13.05 11.62
CA SER A 73 0.84 -12.39 11.69
C SER A 73 0.67 -11.39 10.55
N CYS A 74 -0.58 -11.15 10.16
CA CYS A 74 -0.96 -10.15 9.16
C CYS A 74 -2.21 -9.42 9.62
N TYR A 75 -2.24 -8.10 9.44
CA TYR A 75 -3.36 -7.26 9.79
C TYR A 75 -3.62 -6.21 8.73
N ALA A 76 -4.87 -6.08 8.30
CA ALA A 76 -5.33 -4.88 7.61
C ALA A 76 -5.40 -3.74 8.63
N PHE A 77 -5.00 -2.53 8.22
CA PHE A 77 -5.18 -1.32 9.01
C PHE A 77 -5.91 -0.24 8.22
N HIS A 78 -6.73 0.54 8.93
CA HIS A 78 -7.33 1.76 8.44
C HIS A 78 -7.27 2.81 9.55
N ILE A 79 -6.57 3.92 9.31
CA ILE A 79 -6.36 5.00 10.27
C ILE A 79 -6.79 6.32 9.61
N PRO A 80 -8.01 6.80 9.86
CA PRO A 80 -8.46 8.10 9.37
C PRO A 80 -7.56 9.23 9.86
N HIS A 81 -7.25 10.21 9.00
CA HIS A 81 -6.45 11.37 9.40
C HIS A 81 -7.16 12.28 10.40
N ALA A 82 -8.47 12.45 10.24
CA ALA A 82 -9.29 13.31 11.10
C ALA A 82 -9.54 12.70 12.50
N SER A 83 -9.47 11.37 12.62
CA SER A 83 -9.69 10.65 13.87
C SER A 83 -8.72 9.47 14.04
N PRO A 84 -7.40 9.72 14.22
CA PRO A 84 -6.41 8.65 14.29
C PRO A 84 -6.65 7.64 15.42
N ALA A 85 -7.26 8.10 16.53
CA ALA A 85 -7.63 7.26 17.67
C ALA A 85 -8.73 6.22 17.33
N GLU A 86 -9.48 6.42 16.25
CA GLU A 86 -10.48 5.48 15.74
C GLU A 86 -9.88 4.45 14.78
N GLY A 87 -8.55 4.45 14.63
CA GLY A 87 -7.83 3.50 13.78
C GLY A 87 -8.20 2.06 14.13
N ARG A 88 -8.45 1.25 13.10
CA ARG A 88 -8.85 -0.14 13.26
C ARG A 88 -7.87 -1.07 12.60
N GLU A 89 -7.78 -2.25 13.20
CA GLU A 89 -7.01 -3.36 12.69
C GLU A 89 -7.89 -4.61 12.59
N ARG A 90 -7.66 -5.41 11.56
CA ARG A 90 -8.37 -6.67 11.37
C ARG A 90 -7.36 -7.74 10.98
N ALA A 91 -7.35 -8.84 11.74
CA ALA A 91 -6.51 -9.97 11.42
C ALA A 91 -6.82 -10.52 10.02
N LEU A 92 -5.76 -10.85 9.29
CA LEU A 92 -5.82 -11.45 7.97
C LEU A 92 -5.24 -12.85 8.01
N ARG A 93 -5.79 -13.73 7.18
CA ARG A 93 -5.23 -15.05 6.91
C ARG A 93 -4.58 -15.04 5.54
N LEU A 94 -3.50 -15.82 5.42
CA LEU A 94 -2.94 -16.15 4.13
C LEU A 94 -3.79 -17.25 3.49
N ASP A 95 -3.93 -17.19 2.17
CA ASP A 95 -4.44 -18.30 1.40
C ASP A 95 -3.33 -19.35 1.10
N ALA A 96 -3.68 -20.40 0.37
CA ALA A 96 -2.74 -21.46 -0.02
C ALA A 96 -1.59 -20.97 -0.93
N SER A 97 -1.71 -19.78 -1.52
CA SER A 97 -0.69 -19.16 -2.38
C SER A 97 0.16 -18.12 -1.64
N LEU A 98 0.10 -18.10 -0.31
CA LEU A 98 0.75 -17.11 0.56
C LEU A 98 0.37 -15.67 0.20
N ARG A 99 -0.91 -15.45 -0.12
CA ARG A 99 -1.46 -14.13 -0.40
C ARG A 99 -2.46 -13.72 0.64
N THR A 100 -2.61 -12.42 0.79
CA THR A 100 -3.71 -11.84 1.53
C THR A 100 -4.06 -10.47 0.94
N HIS A 101 -5.29 -10.02 1.18
CA HIS A 101 -5.72 -8.73 0.68
C HIS A 101 -6.63 -8.00 1.67
N THR A 102 -6.77 -6.71 1.46
CA THR A 102 -7.76 -5.87 2.11
C THR A 102 -8.45 -4.99 1.08
N VAL A 103 -9.74 -4.77 1.31
CA VAL A 103 -10.58 -3.89 0.50
C VAL A 103 -11.06 -2.76 1.40
N GLY A 104 -10.83 -1.53 0.96
CA GLY A 104 -11.35 -0.32 1.57
C GLY A 104 -12.38 0.31 0.63
N LEU A 105 -13.55 0.61 1.16
CA LEU A 105 -14.63 1.30 0.45
C LEU A 105 -14.90 2.63 1.15
N ASP A 106 -15.18 3.67 0.38
CA ASP A 106 -15.49 5.01 0.89
C ASP A 106 -14.47 5.51 1.90
N LEU A 107 -13.19 5.30 1.59
CA LEU A 107 -12.08 5.73 2.42
C LEU A 107 -12.03 7.26 2.43
N THR A 108 -12.09 7.82 3.63
CA THR A 108 -11.72 9.22 3.86
C THR A 108 -10.19 9.37 3.79
N PRO A 109 -9.64 10.59 3.76
CA PRO A 109 -8.20 10.79 3.89
C PRO A 109 -7.66 10.02 5.11
N SER A 110 -6.76 9.08 4.85
CA SER A 110 -6.42 8.01 5.80
C SER A 110 -5.10 7.31 5.45
N ARG A 111 -4.57 6.56 6.41
CA ARG A 111 -3.59 5.50 6.15
C ARG A 111 -4.35 4.19 6.00
N PHE A 112 -4.14 3.48 4.89
CA PHE A 112 -4.81 2.22 4.61
C PHE A 112 -3.82 1.19 4.05
N GLY A 113 -3.86 -0.04 4.54
CA GLY A 113 -2.91 -1.06 4.10
C GLY A 113 -2.92 -2.35 4.89
N ILE A 114 -1.86 -3.11 4.71
CA ILE A 114 -1.58 -4.36 5.39
C ILE A 114 -0.22 -4.25 6.07
N ARG A 115 -0.12 -4.73 7.30
CA ARG A 115 1.16 -4.94 7.99
C ARG A 115 1.29 -6.36 8.49
N TRP A 116 2.52 -6.77 8.71
CA TRP A 116 2.85 -8.12 9.11
C TRP A 116 4.11 -8.14 9.97
N SER A 117 4.26 -9.25 10.71
CA SER A 117 5.44 -9.53 11.52
C SER A 117 6.16 -10.76 10.98
N TRP A 118 7.46 -10.81 11.20
CA TRP A 118 8.31 -11.97 10.88
C TRP A 118 8.68 -12.69 12.18
N ASP A 119 9.17 -13.92 12.09
CA ASP A 119 9.74 -14.57 13.27
C ASP A 119 10.99 -13.80 13.74
N GLY A 120 11.05 -13.47 15.03
CA GLY A 120 12.18 -12.77 15.64
C GLY A 120 12.23 -11.25 15.42
N SER A 121 11.17 -10.64 14.87
CA SER A 121 11.00 -9.17 14.80
C SER A 121 10.18 -8.62 15.96
#